data_AF-A0A9D2MF25-F1
#
_entry.id   AF-A0A9D2MF25-F1
#
_cell.length_a   1.000
_cell.length_b   1.000
_cell.length_c   1.000
_cell.angle_alpha   90.00
_cell.angle_beta   90.00
_cell.angle_gamma   90.00
#
_symmetry.space_group_name_H-M   'P 1'
#
loop_
_entity.id
_entity.type
_entity.pdbx_description
1 polymer ?
#
loop_
_entity_poly.entity_id
_entity_poly.type
_entity_poly.pdbx_seq_one_letter_code
_entity_poly.pdbx_strand_id
1 'polypeptide(L)'
;MNYIDENDMVGKFQEKYPDAEIEVEKIKDDTEYWNAMKMRASANQLPDVMFNKPFTLARFKNYLLDLSDTEAAKNNSLAEGYAVDGKILGVPMTAGYEYVYYWKDLFEEAGVEVPTTRTELQEVATALQNYYGASDPDFMAIAMGAEDVSQPGSFYLPVRMSEDEPFRYIVQGDSFMGVTTHSKNPELAKAFVEWFYSEDWYPGYLDYITSASSMSNFPKEKDPIQAESDTAQPDAEMVLYGGAGDDFTAIQNEIAFDYKKLGAQMFTEGFDLDATLADLDEKWAAARAKLGIQ
;
A
#
# COMPACT_ATOMS: atom_id res chain seq x y z
N MET A 1 0.45 16.69 -16.40
CA MET A 1 0.94 15.57 -17.23
C MET A 1 1.51 14.54 -16.26
N ASN A 2 1.64 13.26 -16.64
CA ASN A 2 2.33 12.27 -15.79
C ASN A 2 3.77 12.06 -16.28
N TYR A 3 4.69 11.73 -15.37
CA TYR A 3 6.12 11.51 -15.62
C TYR A 3 6.43 10.67 -16.87
N ILE A 4 5.63 9.63 -17.11
CA ILE A 4 5.74 8.71 -18.24
C ILE A 4 5.72 9.45 -19.59
N ASP A 5 4.78 10.39 -19.77
CA ASP A 5 4.68 11.15 -21.02
C ASP A 5 5.76 12.21 -21.14
N GLU A 6 6.05 12.91 -20.03
CA GLU A 6 7.02 14.02 -20.02
C GLU A 6 8.45 13.55 -20.28
N ASN A 7 8.75 12.28 -19.98
CA ASN A 7 10.08 11.70 -20.12
C ASN A 7 10.19 10.64 -21.24
N ASP A 8 9.18 10.55 -22.11
CA ASP A 8 9.17 9.65 -23.28
C ASP A 8 9.59 8.22 -22.94
N MET A 9 8.86 7.58 -22.01
CA MET A 9 9.12 6.21 -21.57
C MET A 9 9.27 5.22 -22.74
N VAL A 10 8.44 5.38 -23.77
CA VAL A 10 8.46 4.52 -24.96
C VAL A 10 9.75 4.71 -25.74
N GLY A 11 10.11 5.96 -26.09
CA GLY A 11 11.36 6.24 -26.79
C GLY A 11 12.58 5.77 -26.02
N LYS A 12 12.61 6.00 -24.70
CA LYS A 12 13.68 5.54 -23.81
C LYS A 12 13.85 4.01 -23.81
N PHE A 13 12.77 3.25 -23.78
CA PHE A 13 12.84 1.80 -23.90
C PHE A 13 13.33 1.37 -25.29
N GLN A 14 12.86 2.05 -26.34
CA GLN A 14 13.22 1.77 -27.73
C GLN A 14 14.69 2.09 -28.06
N GLU A 15 15.39 2.93 -27.29
CA GLU A 15 16.84 3.11 -27.42
C GLU A 15 17.60 1.78 -27.24
N LYS A 16 17.09 0.89 -26.38
CA LYS A 16 17.65 -0.44 -26.11
C LYS A 16 16.98 -1.55 -26.93
N TYR A 17 15.70 -1.37 -27.26
CA TYR A 17 14.87 -2.31 -28.01
C TYR A 17 14.24 -1.62 -29.23
N PRO A 18 15.02 -1.31 -30.30
CA PRO A 18 14.57 -0.45 -31.39
C PRO A 18 13.42 -1.02 -32.22
N ASP A 19 13.25 -2.34 -32.22
CA ASP A 19 12.17 -3.02 -32.92
C ASP A 19 10.91 -3.22 -32.04
N ALA A 20 10.94 -2.78 -30.77
CA ALA A 20 9.79 -2.88 -29.89
C ALA A 20 8.72 -1.87 -30.29
N GLU A 21 7.50 -2.33 -30.52
CA GLU A 21 6.31 -1.47 -30.67
C GLU A 21 5.56 -1.45 -29.33
N ILE A 22 5.54 -0.29 -28.67
CA ILE A 22 4.87 -0.11 -27.37
C ILE A 22 3.65 0.79 -27.54
N GLU A 23 2.49 0.29 -27.14
CA GLU A 23 1.26 1.05 -27.01
C GLU A 23 0.94 1.24 -25.52
N VAL A 24 0.88 2.48 -25.06
CA VAL A 24 0.50 2.83 -23.68
C VAL A 24 -0.96 3.25 -23.66
N GLU A 25 -1.81 2.42 -23.05
CA GLU A 25 -3.22 2.76 -22.85
C GLU A 25 -3.43 3.40 -21.47
N LYS A 26 -4.00 4.60 -21.47
CA LYS A 26 -4.42 5.28 -20.24
C LYS A 26 -5.88 5.02 -19.96
N ILE A 27 -6.16 4.47 -18.79
CA ILE A 27 -7.51 4.34 -18.26
C ILE A 27 -7.69 5.40 -17.17
N LYS A 28 -8.87 6.01 -17.15
CA LYS A 28 -9.17 7.24 -16.39
C LYS A 28 -8.94 7.11 -14.89
N ASP A 29 -9.39 5.99 -14.31
CA ASP A 29 -9.29 5.72 -12.88
C ASP A 29 -9.23 4.22 -12.59
N ASP A 30 -8.91 3.87 -11.35
CA ASP A 30 -8.82 2.48 -10.88
C ASP A 30 -10.11 1.70 -11.12
N THR A 31 -11.28 2.32 -10.96
CA THR A 31 -12.56 1.61 -11.10
C THR A 31 -12.77 1.17 -12.54
N GLU A 32 -12.57 2.08 -13.50
CA GLU A 32 -12.62 1.76 -14.91
C GLU A 32 -11.51 0.77 -15.32
N TYR A 33 -10.30 0.92 -14.78
CA TYR A 33 -9.17 0.02 -15.04
C TYR A 33 -9.49 -1.42 -14.64
N TRP A 34 -9.96 -1.65 -13.40
CA TRP A 34 -10.29 -3.00 -12.94
C TRP A 34 -11.47 -3.60 -13.69
N ASN A 35 -12.46 -2.80 -14.09
CA ASN A 35 -13.57 -3.29 -14.90
C ASN A 35 -13.09 -3.72 -16.30
N ALA A 36 -12.22 -2.92 -16.92
CA ALA A 36 -11.59 -3.27 -18.21
C ALA A 36 -10.76 -4.55 -18.11
N MET A 37 -9.88 -4.67 -17.10
CA MET A 37 -9.03 -5.86 -16.94
C MET A 37 -9.84 -7.14 -16.71
N LYS A 38 -10.96 -7.09 -15.97
CA LYS A 38 -11.86 -8.26 -15.80
C LYS A 38 -12.50 -8.69 -17.12
N MET A 39 -13.00 -7.74 -17.90
CA MET A 39 -13.61 -8.04 -19.20
C MET A 39 -12.57 -8.62 -20.17
N ARG A 40 -11.38 -8.00 -20.22
CA ARG A 40 -10.26 -8.44 -21.05
C ARG A 40 -9.73 -9.82 -20.67
N ALA A 41 -9.62 -10.13 -19.37
CA ALA A 41 -9.26 -11.46 -18.91
C ALA A 41 -10.26 -12.52 -19.39
N SER A 42 -11.56 -12.21 -19.39
CA SER A 42 -12.61 -13.11 -19.87
C SER A 42 -12.60 -13.28 -21.41
N ALA A 43 -12.10 -12.27 -22.13
CA ALA A 43 -12.00 -12.25 -23.59
C ALA A 43 -10.65 -12.72 -24.13
N ASN A 44 -9.71 -13.11 -23.26
CA ASN A 44 -8.33 -13.40 -23.62
C ASN A 44 -7.62 -12.22 -24.33
N GLN A 45 -7.78 -11.02 -23.77
CA GLN A 45 -7.31 -9.73 -24.30
C GLN A 45 -6.61 -8.84 -23.26
N LEU A 46 -5.99 -9.43 -22.22
CA LEU A 46 -5.16 -8.67 -21.29
C LEU A 46 -3.93 -8.07 -22.00
N PRO A 47 -3.43 -6.90 -21.57
CA PRO A 47 -2.21 -6.30 -22.11
C PRO A 47 -0.99 -7.16 -21.77
N ASP A 48 0.13 -6.99 -22.47
CA ASP A 48 1.37 -7.73 -22.19
C ASP A 48 1.91 -7.44 -20.79
N VAL A 49 1.94 -6.17 -20.40
CA VAL A 49 2.26 -5.69 -19.05
C VAL A 49 0.99 -5.10 -18.44
N MET A 50 0.64 -5.54 -17.23
CA MET A 50 -0.49 -5.01 -16.49
C MET A 50 -0.06 -4.50 -15.11
N PHE A 51 -0.75 -3.47 -14.63
CA PHE A 51 -0.65 -3.03 -13.26
C PHE A 51 -1.61 -3.81 -12.36
N ASN A 52 -1.13 -4.12 -11.16
CA ASN A 52 -1.87 -4.77 -10.08
C ASN A 52 -1.78 -3.92 -8.80
N LYS A 53 -2.80 -4.02 -7.94
CA LYS A 53 -2.72 -3.66 -6.52
C LYS A 53 -2.54 -4.93 -5.68
N PRO A 54 -2.12 -4.85 -4.41
CA PRO A 54 -1.98 -6.02 -3.55
C PRO A 54 -3.17 -6.99 -3.67
N PHE A 55 -4.39 -6.50 -3.37
CA PHE A 55 -5.64 -7.29 -3.38
C PHE A 55 -6.01 -7.92 -4.74
N THR A 56 -5.35 -7.53 -5.83
CA THR A 56 -5.64 -8.06 -7.18
C THR A 56 -4.69 -9.15 -7.65
N LEU A 57 -3.53 -9.33 -7.01
CA LEU A 57 -2.54 -10.33 -7.40
C LEU A 57 -3.14 -11.74 -7.36
N ALA A 58 -3.73 -12.12 -6.22
CA ALA A 58 -4.40 -13.41 -6.07
C ALA A 58 -5.57 -13.61 -7.06
N ARG A 59 -6.32 -12.54 -7.34
CA ARG A 59 -7.45 -12.57 -8.29
C ARG A 59 -6.99 -12.87 -9.72
N PHE A 60 -5.87 -12.27 -10.13
CA PHE A 60 -5.34 -12.41 -11.49
C PHE A 60 -4.23 -13.47 -11.59
N LYS A 61 -4.00 -14.28 -10.56
CA LYS A 61 -2.84 -15.18 -10.50
C LYS A 61 -2.68 -16.12 -11.70
N ASN A 62 -3.79 -16.63 -12.23
CA ASN A 62 -3.79 -17.52 -13.40
C ASN A 62 -3.50 -16.79 -14.73
N TYR A 63 -3.48 -15.46 -14.70
CA TYR A 63 -3.25 -14.58 -15.84
C TYR A 63 -1.89 -13.89 -15.78
N LEU A 64 -1.09 -14.13 -14.75
CA LEU A 64 0.21 -13.51 -14.52
C LEU A 64 1.33 -14.54 -14.66
N LEU A 65 2.44 -14.13 -15.25
CA LEU A 65 3.66 -14.92 -15.31
C LEU A 65 4.44 -14.81 -14.00
N ASP A 66 5.20 -15.86 -13.73
CA ASP A 66 6.17 -15.88 -12.64
C ASP A 66 7.37 -14.98 -13.00
N LEU A 67 7.64 -13.99 -12.17
CA LEU A 67 8.74 -13.03 -12.31
C LEU A 67 9.86 -13.28 -11.28
N SER A 68 9.79 -14.34 -10.48
CA SER A 68 10.72 -14.58 -9.38
C SER A 68 12.19 -14.64 -9.81
N ASP A 69 12.47 -15.07 -11.04
CA ASP A 69 13.82 -15.17 -11.59
C ASP A 69 14.38 -13.86 -12.14
N THR A 70 13.57 -12.80 -12.25
CA THR A 70 14.00 -11.48 -12.76
C THR A 70 14.91 -10.78 -11.75
N GLU A 71 15.85 -9.96 -12.25
CA GLU A 71 16.70 -9.13 -11.39
C GLU A 71 15.89 -8.04 -10.71
N ALA A 72 14.88 -7.49 -11.38
CA ALA A 72 13.88 -6.61 -10.79
C ALA A 72 13.24 -7.21 -9.53
N ALA A 73 12.76 -8.47 -9.59
CA ALA A 73 12.16 -9.14 -8.43
C ALA A 73 13.17 -9.40 -7.31
N LYS A 74 14.38 -9.88 -7.63
CA LYS A 74 15.43 -10.17 -6.64
C LYS A 74 15.93 -8.94 -5.90
N ASN A 75 15.98 -7.80 -6.59
CA ASN A 75 16.42 -6.53 -5.99
C ASN A 75 15.28 -5.78 -5.30
N ASN A 76 14.03 -6.26 -5.38
CA ASN A 76 12.89 -5.63 -4.76
C ASN A 76 12.69 -6.10 -3.32
N SER A 77 12.73 -5.17 -2.37
CA SER A 77 12.68 -5.48 -0.94
C SER A 77 11.30 -5.95 -0.45
N LEU A 78 10.25 -5.78 -1.25
CA LEU A 78 8.87 -6.11 -0.84
C LEU A 78 8.30 -7.31 -1.61
N ALA A 79 8.84 -7.63 -2.79
CA ALA A 79 8.23 -8.57 -3.73
C ALA A 79 8.01 -9.98 -3.13
N GLU A 80 8.99 -10.50 -2.38
CA GLU A 80 8.90 -11.83 -1.77
C GLU A 80 7.70 -11.94 -0.81
N GLY A 81 7.45 -10.91 -0.01
CA GLY A 81 6.32 -10.91 0.93
C GLY A 81 4.94 -10.78 0.26
N TYR A 82 4.90 -10.51 -1.05
CA TYR A 82 3.68 -10.52 -1.87
C TYR A 82 3.55 -11.76 -2.76
N ALA A 83 4.41 -12.77 -2.57
CA ALA A 83 4.33 -14.00 -3.35
C ALA A 83 2.96 -14.68 -3.19
N VAL A 84 2.39 -15.14 -4.29
CA VAL A 84 1.14 -15.92 -4.34
C VAL A 84 1.49 -17.31 -4.83
N ASP A 85 1.07 -18.35 -4.10
CA ASP A 85 1.49 -19.73 -4.37
C ASP A 85 3.03 -19.89 -4.49
N GLY A 86 3.79 -19.10 -3.72
CA GLY A 86 5.26 -19.07 -3.72
C GLY A 86 5.90 -18.37 -4.94
N LYS A 87 5.13 -17.60 -5.72
CA LYS A 87 5.59 -16.92 -6.94
C LYS A 87 5.39 -15.41 -6.86
N ILE A 88 6.39 -14.67 -7.32
CA ILE A 88 6.27 -13.22 -7.51
C ILE A 88 5.54 -12.97 -8.83
N LEU A 89 4.25 -12.63 -8.77
CA LEU A 89 3.39 -12.40 -9.93
C LEU A 89 3.31 -10.92 -10.36
N GLY A 90 3.94 -10.04 -9.60
CA GLY A 90 4.10 -8.63 -9.92
C GLY A 90 5.20 -8.03 -9.07
N VAL A 91 5.98 -7.12 -9.64
CA VAL A 91 7.06 -6.41 -8.92
C VAL A 91 6.50 -5.08 -8.39
N PRO A 92 6.57 -4.80 -7.08
CA PRO A 92 6.17 -3.51 -6.51
C PRO A 92 6.95 -2.35 -7.12
N MET A 93 6.26 -1.34 -7.65
CA MET A 93 6.87 -0.15 -8.25
C MET A 93 7.44 0.80 -7.20
N THR A 94 6.78 0.88 -6.04
CA THR A 94 7.12 1.82 -4.97
C THR A 94 6.71 1.21 -3.63
N ALA A 95 7.28 1.74 -2.54
CA ALA A 95 6.90 1.43 -1.18
C ALA A 95 6.11 2.61 -0.56
N GLY A 96 4.99 2.29 0.08
CA GLY A 96 4.18 3.22 0.85
C GLY A 96 4.30 2.94 2.34
N TYR A 97 4.38 4.00 3.12
CA TYR A 97 4.40 4.00 4.58
C TYR A 97 3.20 4.80 5.07
N GLU A 98 2.61 4.37 6.19
CA GLU A 98 1.53 5.12 6.84
C GLU A 98 2.10 6.03 7.92
N TYR A 99 1.81 7.33 7.79
CA TYR A 99 2.24 8.37 8.73
C TYR A 99 1.03 9.14 9.24
N VAL A 100 1.11 9.55 10.50
CA VAL A 100 0.25 10.59 11.06
C VAL A 100 1.06 11.87 11.12
N TYR A 101 0.56 12.92 10.46
CA TYR A 101 1.11 14.27 10.56
C TYR A 101 0.35 15.04 11.63
N TYR A 102 1.07 15.80 12.44
CA TYR A 102 0.47 16.56 13.53
C TYR A 102 1.09 17.94 13.69
N TRP A 103 0.26 18.91 14.10
CA TRP A 103 0.70 20.26 14.40
C TRP A 103 1.32 20.30 15.80
N LYS A 104 2.63 20.52 15.87
CA LYS A 104 3.42 20.47 17.12
C LYS A 104 2.96 21.52 18.13
N ASP A 105 2.68 22.72 17.66
CA ASP A 105 2.12 23.82 18.43
C ASP A 105 0.74 23.48 19.00
N LEU A 106 -0.13 22.85 18.21
CA LEU A 106 -1.44 22.45 18.69
C LEU A 106 -1.38 21.39 19.79
N PHE A 107 -0.41 20.46 19.68
CA PHE A 107 -0.14 19.46 20.71
C PHE A 107 0.38 20.12 22.00
N GLU A 108 1.37 21.02 21.88
CA GLU A 108 1.94 21.75 23.02
C GLU A 108 0.88 22.60 23.74
N GLU A 109 0.07 23.37 23.01
CA GLU A 109 -0.98 24.22 23.56
C GLU A 109 -2.08 23.41 24.28
N ALA A 110 -2.43 22.23 23.75
CA ALA A 110 -3.41 21.35 24.37
C ALA A 110 -2.80 20.45 25.48
N GLY A 111 -1.48 20.47 25.67
CA GLY A 111 -0.77 19.67 26.66
C GLY A 111 -0.81 18.17 26.39
N VAL A 112 -0.80 17.78 25.11
CA VAL A 112 -0.81 16.37 24.67
C VAL A 112 0.52 15.99 24.01
N GLU A 113 0.88 14.71 24.12
CA GLU A 113 2.12 14.15 23.57
C GLU A 113 1.84 13.23 22.38
N VAL A 114 2.88 12.87 21.64
CA VAL A 114 2.78 11.87 20.56
C VAL A 114 2.34 10.52 21.16
N PRO A 115 1.21 9.95 20.71
CA PRO A 115 0.69 8.70 21.27
C PRO A 115 1.50 7.50 20.80
N THR A 116 1.68 6.53 21.69
CA THR A 116 2.36 5.27 21.39
C THR A 116 1.43 4.06 21.42
N THR A 117 0.21 4.22 21.92
CA THR A 117 -0.84 3.18 21.92
C THR A 117 -2.10 3.67 21.21
N ARG A 118 -2.94 2.73 20.76
CA ARG A 118 -4.25 3.05 20.17
C ARG A 118 -5.14 3.83 21.16
N THR A 119 -5.07 3.49 22.44
CA THR A 119 -5.81 4.17 23.51
C THR A 119 -5.33 5.62 23.66
N GLU A 120 -4.03 5.84 23.74
CA GLU A 120 -3.46 7.19 23.78
C GLU A 120 -3.83 8.01 22.54
N LEU A 121 -3.82 7.41 21.35
CA LEU A 121 -4.23 8.13 20.13
C LEU A 121 -5.67 8.63 20.23
N GLN A 122 -6.59 7.81 20.76
CA GLN A 122 -7.98 8.21 20.97
C GLN A 122 -8.09 9.32 22.04
N GLU A 123 -7.32 9.22 23.12
CA GLU A 123 -7.28 10.22 24.19
C GLU A 123 -6.75 11.57 23.68
N VAL A 124 -5.64 11.56 22.94
CA VAL A 124 -5.03 12.73 22.30
C VAL A 124 -6.02 13.39 21.34
N ALA A 125 -6.63 12.61 20.44
CA ALA A 125 -7.63 13.14 19.51
C ALA A 125 -8.84 13.76 20.23
N THR A 126 -9.32 13.12 21.30
CA THR A 126 -10.42 13.64 22.12
C THR A 126 -10.04 14.93 22.85
N ALA A 127 -8.83 15.00 23.41
CA ALA A 127 -8.32 16.18 24.08
C ALA A 127 -8.19 17.36 23.11
N LEU A 128 -7.62 17.15 21.93
CA LEU A 128 -7.53 18.16 20.86
C LEU A 128 -8.92 18.65 20.45
N GLN A 129 -9.87 17.73 20.22
CA GLN A 129 -11.23 18.09 19.82
C GLN A 129 -11.93 18.92 20.89
N ASN A 130 -11.80 18.55 22.17
CA ASN A 130 -12.41 19.29 23.25
C ASN A 130 -11.77 20.68 23.44
N TYR A 131 -10.45 20.78 23.27
CA TYR A 131 -9.72 22.03 23.47
C TYR A 131 -10.02 23.04 22.36
N TYR A 132 -9.77 22.69 21.10
CA TYR A 132 -9.96 23.60 19.97
C TYR A 132 -11.42 23.72 19.53
N GLY A 133 -12.17 22.62 19.63
CA GLY A 133 -13.60 22.58 19.30
C GLY A 133 -14.46 23.49 20.19
N ALA A 134 -13.97 23.85 21.38
CA ALA A 134 -14.65 24.81 22.26
C ALA A 134 -14.67 26.25 21.67
N SER A 135 -13.66 26.60 20.87
CA SER A 135 -13.54 27.92 20.22
C SER A 135 -13.82 27.89 18.72
N ASP A 136 -13.67 26.73 18.07
CA ASP A 136 -13.87 26.53 16.64
C ASP A 136 -14.72 25.27 16.41
N PRO A 137 -16.04 25.41 16.17
CA PRO A 137 -16.94 24.27 15.99
C PRO A 137 -16.65 23.45 14.73
N ASP A 138 -15.89 23.99 13.78
CA ASP A 138 -15.49 23.30 12.54
C ASP A 138 -14.14 22.58 12.68
N PHE A 139 -13.47 22.70 13.83
CA PHE A 139 -12.21 22.02 14.11
C PHE A 139 -12.38 20.49 14.04
N MET A 140 -11.44 19.83 13.37
CA MET A 140 -11.36 18.37 13.26
C MET A 140 -10.04 17.90 13.86
N ALA A 141 -10.08 17.20 15.00
CA ALA A 141 -8.88 16.65 15.62
C ALA A 141 -8.18 15.58 14.76
N ILE A 142 -8.95 14.88 13.92
CA ILE A 142 -8.43 13.93 12.93
C ILE A 142 -9.04 14.30 11.58
N ALA A 143 -8.19 14.53 10.59
CA ALA A 143 -8.59 14.82 9.21
C ALA A 143 -7.78 13.95 8.24
N MET A 144 -8.32 13.77 7.03
CA MET A 144 -7.63 13.12 5.93
C MET A 144 -7.22 14.14 4.87
N GLY A 145 -5.97 14.06 4.45
CA GLY A 145 -5.38 15.00 3.48
C GLY A 145 -4.59 16.10 4.18
N ALA A 146 -3.39 16.36 3.69
CA ALA A 146 -2.56 17.49 4.08
C ALA A 146 -2.04 18.15 2.79
N GLU A 147 -2.26 19.46 2.64
CA GLU A 147 -1.76 20.23 1.49
C GLU A 147 -0.38 20.85 1.78
N ASP A 148 -0.06 21.08 3.06
CA ASP A 148 1.22 21.63 3.50
C ASP A 148 1.78 20.78 4.65
N VAL A 149 3.00 20.27 4.44
CA VAL A 149 3.76 19.47 5.39
C VAL A 149 5.05 20.15 5.83
N SER A 150 5.19 21.47 5.62
CA SER A 150 6.41 22.22 5.96
C SER A 150 6.59 22.53 7.44
N GLN A 151 5.52 22.41 8.22
CA GLN A 151 5.44 22.77 9.65
C GLN A 151 5.03 21.63 10.60
N PRO A 152 4.21 20.62 10.22
CA PRO A 152 3.85 19.55 11.14
C PRO A 152 5.05 18.66 11.50
N GLY A 153 4.92 17.89 12.57
CA GLY A 153 5.75 16.70 12.80
C GLY A 153 5.06 15.45 12.26
N SER A 154 5.73 14.30 12.36
CA SER A 154 5.10 13.02 12.06
C SER A 154 5.43 11.92 13.05
N PHE A 155 4.53 10.95 13.15
CA PHE A 155 4.72 9.70 13.86
C PHE A 155 4.06 8.54 13.12
N TYR A 156 4.45 7.31 13.43
CA TYR A 156 3.75 6.12 12.91
C TYR A 156 2.43 5.89 13.64
N LEU A 157 1.40 5.45 12.93
CA LEU A 157 0.10 5.14 13.56
C LEU A 157 0.26 4.02 14.61
N PRO A 158 -0.02 4.26 15.91
CA PRO A 158 0.09 3.23 16.93
C PRO A 158 -1.07 2.24 16.85
N VAL A 159 -0.77 1.01 16.44
CA VAL A 159 -1.75 -0.09 16.38
C VAL A 159 -1.73 -1.02 17.60
N ARG A 160 -0.76 -0.84 18.50
CA ARG A 160 -0.63 -1.62 19.74
C ARG A 160 -1.62 -1.16 20.82
N MET A 161 -2.07 -2.08 21.65
CA MET A 161 -3.01 -1.78 22.75
C MET A 161 -2.30 -1.39 24.04
N SER A 162 -1.06 -1.86 24.25
CA SER A 162 -0.20 -1.50 25.38
C SER A 162 1.26 -1.41 24.96
N GLU A 163 2.09 -0.77 25.78
CA GLU A 163 3.54 -0.64 25.55
C GLU A 163 4.32 -1.96 25.62
N ASP A 164 3.73 -3.00 26.24
CA ASP A 164 4.32 -4.34 26.30
C ASP A 164 4.27 -5.06 24.94
N GLU A 165 3.44 -4.59 24.01
CA GLU A 165 3.34 -5.12 22.66
C GLU A 165 4.34 -4.41 21.72
N PRO A 166 4.91 -5.13 20.73
CA PRO A 166 5.77 -4.51 19.73
C PRO A 166 5.05 -3.38 19.01
N PHE A 167 5.71 -2.22 18.91
CA PHE A 167 5.21 -1.14 18.08
C PHE A 167 5.37 -1.55 16.61
N ARG A 168 4.28 -1.74 15.88
CA ARG A 168 4.33 -2.14 14.47
C ARG A 168 3.80 -1.04 13.57
N TYR A 169 4.51 -0.79 12.48
CA TYR A 169 4.03 0.11 11.42
C TYR A 169 3.93 -0.64 10.10
N ILE A 170 2.99 -0.22 9.27
CA ILE A 170 2.64 -0.92 8.04
C ILE A 170 3.43 -0.32 6.87
N VAL A 171 4.04 -1.19 6.08
CA VAL A 171 4.63 -0.87 4.78
C VAL A 171 3.91 -1.67 3.71
N GLN A 172 3.64 -1.05 2.56
CA GLN A 172 2.98 -1.72 1.46
C GLN A 172 3.58 -1.41 0.11
N GLY A 173 3.55 -2.38 -0.81
CA GLY A 173 3.68 -2.08 -2.23
C GLY A 173 2.41 -1.35 -2.71
N ASP A 174 2.54 -0.23 -3.41
CA ASP A 174 1.36 0.48 -3.93
C ASP A 174 0.85 -0.15 -5.23
N SER A 175 1.64 -0.05 -6.31
CA SER A 175 1.31 -0.57 -7.63
C SER A 175 2.34 -1.62 -8.04
N PHE A 176 1.89 -2.68 -8.69
CA PHE A 176 2.72 -3.83 -9.06
C PHE A 176 2.73 -3.96 -10.56
N MET A 177 3.91 -4.15 -11.15
CA MET A 177 4.06 -4.41 -12.56
C MET A 177 4.13 -5.93 -12.79
N GLY A 178 3.13 -6.49 -13.46
CA GLY A 178 3.05 -7.90 -13.81
C GLY A 178 3.11 -8.11 -15.33
N VAL A 179 3.63 -9.26 -15.76
CA VAL A 179 3.56 -9.69 -17.17
C VAL A 179 2.44 -10.72 -17.29
N THR A 180 1.57 -10.58 -18.29
CA THR A 180 0.42 -11.46 -18.42
C THR A 180 0.74 -12.71 -19.22
N THR A 181 0.02 -13.81 -18.94
CA THR A 181 0.07 -15.04 -19.75
C THR A 181 -0.48 -14.85 -21.16
N HIS A 182 -1.11 -13.72 -21.44
CA HIS A 182 -1.71 -13.36 -22.73
C HIS A 182 -0.71 -12.65 -23.64
N SER A 183 0.44 -12.25 -23.10
CA SER A 183 1.48 -11.61 -23.87
C SER A 183 1.90 -12.48 -25.05
N LYS A 184 1.96 -11.88 -26.24
CA LYS A 184 2.51 -12.54 -27.43
C LYS A 184 4.03 -12.48 -27.45
N ASN A 185 4.63 -11.60 -26.65
CA ASN A 185 6.07 -11.36 -26.55
C ASN A 185 6.52 -11.32 -25.08
N PRO A 186 6.36 -12.43 -24.32
CA PRO A 186 6.57 -12.43 -22.87
C PRO A 186 8.01 -12.06 -22.47
N GLU A 187 9.00 -12.40 -23.29
CA GLU A 187 10.40 -12.04 -23.05
C GLU A 187 10.64 -10.53 -23.21
N LEU A 188 9.98 -9.88 -24.19
CA LEU A 188 10.05 -8.43 -24.35
C LEU A 188 9.30 -7.71 -23.23
N ALA A 189 8.15 -8.24 -22.80
CA ALA A 189 7.41 -7.71 -21.67
C ALA A 189 8.20 -7.81 -20.35
N LYS A 190 8.88 -8.94 -20.10
CA LYS A 190 9.82 -9.06 -18.98
C LYS A 190 11.01 -8.11 -19.12
N ALA A 191 11.54 -7.94 -20.33
CA ALA A 191 12.61 -6.96 -20.57
C ALA A 191 12.16 -5.52 -20.29
N PHE A 192 10.90 -5.18 -20.54
CA PHE A 192 10.33 -3.90 -20.14
C PHE A 192 10.26 -3.75 -18.62
N VAL A 193 9.84 -4.79 -17.89
CA VAL A 193 9.89 -4.80 -16.42
C VAL A 193 11.32 -4.56 -15.93
N GLU A 194 12.29 -5.33 -16.41
CA GLU A 194 13.71 -5.17 -16.03
C GLU A 194 14.24 -3.76 -16.34
N TRP A 195 13.87 -3.21 -17.50
CA TRP A 195 14.26 -1.85 -17.87
C TRP A 195 13.60 -0.79 -16.99
N PHE A 196 12.32 -0.93 -16.63
CA PHE A 196 11.64 0.02 -15.75
C PHE A 196 12.36 0.16 -14.41
N TYR A 197 12.87 -0.96 -13.86
CA TYR A 197 13.63 -1.01 -12.61
C TYR A 197 15.14 -0.80 -12.78
N SER A 198 15.62 -0.45 -13.98
CA SER A 198 17.05 -0.23 -14.24
C SER A 198 17.47 1.20 -13.89
N GLU A 199 18.79 1.44 -13.92
CA GLU A 199 19.39 2.76 -13.79
C GLU A 199 18.93 3.76 -14.87
N ASP A 200 18.41 3.27 -16.00
CA ASP A 200 17.98 4.10 -17.13
C ASP A 200 16.65 4.82 -16.86
N TRP A 201 15.84 4.32 -15.92
CA TRP A 201 14.47 4.80 -15.70
C TRP A 201 14.09 4.97 -14.22
N TYR A 202 14.34 3.98 -13.38
CA TYR A 202 13.82 3.93 -12.02
C TYR A 202 14.22 5.12 -11.15
N PRO A 203 15.49 5.58 -11.13
CA PRO A 203 15.89 6.72 -10.30
C PRO A 203 15.12 8.01 -10.63
N GLY A 204 14.94 8.31 -11.92
CA GLY A 204 14.18 9.49 -12.32
C GLY A 204 12.69 9.38 -11.96
N TYR A 205 12.11 8.19 -12.10
CA TYR A 205 10.74 7.93 -11.68
C TYR A 205 10.59 8.10 -10.16
N LEU A 206 11.55 7.60 -9.39
CA LEU A 206 11.63 7.67 -7.94
C LEU A 206 11.78 9.11 -7.42
N ASP A 207 12.48 9.98 -8.16
CA ASP A 207 12.62 11.41 -7.84
C ASP A 207 11.32 12.19 -8.11
N TYR A 208 10.52 11.76 -9.08
CA TYR A 208 9.25 12.40 -9.42
C TYR A 208 8.12 12.07 -8.43
N ILE A 209 8.12 10.85 -7.88
CA ILE A 209 7.08 10.39 -6.95
C ILE A 209 7.42 10.73 -5.49
N THR A 210 6.42 10.81 -4.62
CA THR A 210 6.61 11.07 -3.18
C THR A 210 6.79 9.79 -2.36
N SER A 211 6.43 8.63 -2.91
CA SER A 211 6.61 7.33 -2.27
C SER A 211 8.09 7.00 -2.09
N ALA A 212 8.35 6.01 -1.24
CA ALA A 212 9.67 5.45 -1.05
C ALA A 212 10.01 4.43 -2.14
N SER A 213 11.28 4.05 -2.19
CA SER A 213 11.75 3.00 -3.08
C SER A 213 11.28 1.63 -2.63
N SER A 214 10.88 0.79 -3.58
CA SER A 214 10.70 -0.65 -3.37
C SER A 214 11.97 -1.45 -3.66
N MET A 215 13.03 -0.80 -4.17
CA MET A 215 14.25 -1.44 -4.67
C MET A 215 15.43 -1.24 -3.71
N SER A 216 16.06 -2.35 -3.32
CA SER A 216 17.23 -2.35 -2.42
C SER A 216 18.48 -1.70 -3.04
N ASN A 217 18.60 -1.76 -4.37
CA ASN A 217 19.72 -1.19 -5.14
C ASN A 217 19.51 0.29 -5.54
N PHE A 218 18.31 0.84 -5.32
CA PHE A 218 17.99 2.25 -5.54
C PHE A 218 17.27 2.82 -4.31
N PRO A 219 17.94 2.93 -3.15
CA PRO A 219 17.30 3.44 -1.94
C PRO A 219 16.89 4.90 -2.11
N LYS A 220 15.81 5.29 -1.42
CA LYS A 220 15.38 6.68 -1.28
C LYS A 220 15.35 7.03 0.20
N GLU A 221 16.04 8.11 0.55
CA GLU A 221 15.96 8.66 1.91
C GLU A 221 14.55 9.18 2.18
N LYS A 222 14.08 9.00 3.42
CA LYS A 222 12.81 9.59 3.86
C LYS A 222 12.91 11.10 3.80
N ASP A 223 11.77 11.75 3.53
CA ASP A 223 11.68 13.19 3.74
C ASP A 223 12.02 13.51 5.22
N PRO A 224 12.74 14.60 5.52
CA PRO A 224 13.05 14.99 6.89
C PRO A 224 11.86 14.94 7.85
N ILE A 225 10.65 15.30 7.39
CA ILE A 225 9.47 15.21 8.24
C ILE A 225 9.15 13.74 8.59
N GLN A 226 9.14 12.84 7.60
CA GLN A 226 8.82 11.43 7.80
C GLN A 226 9.84 10.72 8.69
N ALA A 227 11.12 11.12 8.60
CA ALA A 227 12.20 10.63 9.45
C ALA A 227 12.00 10.99 10.94
N GLU A 228 11.19 11.99 11.27
CA GLU A 228 10.81 12.26 12.66
C GLU A 228 10.08 11.07 13.28
N SER A 229 9.33 10.29 12.49
CA SER A 229 8.63 9.09 12.99
C SER A 229 9.60 8.03 13.49
N ASP A 230 10.74 7.85 12.82
CA ASP A 230 11.79 6.93 13.28
C ASP A 230 12.42 7.39 14.59
N THR A 231 12.50 8.71 14.79
CA THR A 231 13.00 9.31 16.04
C THR A 231 11.98 9.21 17.17
N ALA A 232 10.70 9.39 16.85
CA ALA A 232 9.60 9.33 17.80
C ALA A 232 9.27 7.89 18.24
N GLN A 233 9.53 6.89 17.39
CA GLN A 233 9.31 5.47 17.69
C GLN A 233 10.54 4.61 17.32
N PRO A 234 11.63 4.66 18.11
CA PRO A 234 12.88 3.95 17.81
C PRO A 234 12.76 2.42 17.95
N ASP A 235 11.73 1.92 18.61
CA ASP A 235 11.39 0.50 18.78
C ASP A 235 10.43 -0.03 17.70
N ALA A 236 10.09 0.79 16.69
CA ALA A 236 9.11 0.43 15.68
C ALA A 236 9.59 -0.70 14.75
N GLU A 237 8.79 -1.74 14.63
CA GLU A 237 8.97 -2.89 13.75
C GLU A 237 8.16 -2.73 12.48
N MET A 238 8.83 -2.86 11.33
CA MET A 238 8.16 -2.84 10.02
C MET A 238 7.36 -4.13 9.82
N VAL A 239 6.11 -3.99 9.39
CA VAL A 239 5.26 -5.10 8.97
C VAL A 239 4.77 -4.87 7.55
N LEU A 240 4.93 -5.88 6.69
CA LEU A 240 4.42 -5.82 5.33
C LEU A 240 2.90 -6.02 5.32
N TYR A 241 2.18 -5.14 4.63
CA TYR A 241 0.76 -5.31 4.37
C TYR A 241 0.52 -6.54 3.48
N GLY A 242 0.05 -7.63 4.08
CA GLY A 242 -0.25 -8.89 3.40
C GLY A 242 -1.70 -9.02 2.92
N GLY A 243 -2.39 -7.93 2.56
CA GLY A 243 -3.84 -7.92 2.24
C GLY A 243 -4.29 -8.74 1.03
N ALA A 244 -3.39 -9.55 0.45
CA ALA A 244 -3.68 -10.51 -0.60
C ALA A 244 -3.00 -11.87 -0.38
N GLY A 245 -2.42 -12.08 0.81
CA GLY A 245 -1.80 -13.36 1.17
C GLY A 245 -2.83 -14.48 1.19
N ASP A 246 -2.35 -15.70 0.93
CA ASP A 246 -3.20 -16.90 0.87
C ASP A 246 -3.93 -17.15 2.20
N ASP A 247 -3.24 -16.94 3.33
CA ASP A 247 -3.80 -17.10 4.67
C ASP A 247 -4.91 -16.10 4.97
N PHE A 248 -4.68 -14.81 4.70
CA PHE A 248 -5.70 -13.76 4.85
C PHE A 248 -6.93 -14.07 3.99
N THR A 249 -6.71 -14.44 2.73
CA THR A 249 -7.80 -14.76 1.79
C THR A 249 -8.58 -15.99 2.25
N ALA A 250 -7.91 -17.02 2.76
CA ALA A 250 -8.55 -18.21 3.28
C ALA A 250 -9.42 -17.90 4.51
N ILE A 251 -8.91 -17.10 5.45
CA ILE A 251 -9.66 -16.67 6.64
C ILE A 251 -10.85 -15.79 6.24
N GLN A 252 -10.63 -14.79 5.39
CA GLN A 252 -11.69 -13.88 4.92
C GLN A 252 -12.84 -14.65 4.29
N ASN A 253 -12.54 -15.64 3.45
CA ASN A 253 -13.55 -16.51 2.83
C ASN A 253 -14.27 -17.40 3.86
N GLU A 254 -13.54 -17.96 4.82
CA GLU A 254 -14.09 -18.82 5.86
C GLU A 254 -15.12 -18.08 6.73
N ILE A 255 -14.84 -16.84 7.10
CA ILE A 255 -15.73 -16.03 7.96
C ILE A 255 -16.69 -15.14 7.16
N ALA A 256 -16.62 -15.18 5.82
CA ALA A 256 -17.34 -14.29 4.91
C ALA A 256 -17.20 -12.80 5.27
N PHE A 257 -15.98 -12.36 5.59
CA PHE A 257 -15.72 -10.99 6.02
C PHE A 257 -15.83 -9.98 4.88
N ASP A 258 -16.74 -9.03 5.05
CA ASP A 258 -16.99 -7.92 4.13
C ASP A 258 -16.76 -6.59 4.87
N TYR A 259 -15.57 -6.03 4.69
CA TYR A 259 -15.17 -4.76 5.29
C TYR A 259 -15.99 -3.56 4.78
N LYS A 260 -16.55 -3.62 3.56
CA LYS A 260 -17.41 -2.55 3.03
C LYS A 260 -18.74 -2.55 3.75
N LYS A 261 -19.30 -3.75 3.96
CA LYS A 261 -20.52 -3.91 4.75
C LYS A 261 -20.30 -3.46 6.20
N LEU A 262 -19.20 -3.87 6.83
CA LEU A 262 -18.85 -3.41 8.18
C LEU A 262 -18.78 -1.87 8.23
N GLY A 263 -18.04 -1.26 7.30
CA GLY A 263 -17.93 0.20 7.23
C GLY A 263 -19.28 0.89 7.07
N ALA A 264 -20.18 0.37 6.22
CA ALA A 264 -21.54 0.90 6.09
C ALA A 264 -22.37 0.75 7.37
N GLN A 265 -22.21 -0.37 8.10
CA GLN A 265 -22.92 -0.62 9.36
C GLN A 265 -22.45 0.31 10.48
N MET A 266 -21.19 0.72 10.50
CA MET A 266 -20.65 1.67 11.49
C MET A 266 -21.37 3.02 11.49
N PHE A 267 -22.01 3.40 10.38
CA PHE A 267 -22.79 4.64 10.28
C PHE A 267 -24.27 4.48 10.68
N THR A 268 -24.69 3.30 11.14
CA THR A 268 -26.07 3.06 11.55
C THR A 268 -26.29 3.36 13.04
N GLU A 269 -27.46 3.89 13.37
CA GLU A 269 -27.83 4.18 14.75
C GLU A 269 -27.87 2.88 15.58
N GLY A 270 -27.24 2.91 16.76
CA GLY A 270 -27.17 1.75 17.66
C GLY A 270 -26.14 0.69 17.24
N PHE A 271 -25.25 0.97 16.29
CA PHE A 271 -24.13 0.10 15.97
C PHE A 271 -23.18 -0.01 17.18
N ASP A 272 -22.93 -1.24 17.62
CA ASP A 272 -22.01 -1.56 18.70
C ASP A 272 -20.69 -2.05 18.10
N LEU A 273 -19.70 -1.15 18.06
CA LEU A 273 -18.38 -1.43 17.51
C LEU A 273 -17.66 -2.50 18.32
N ASP A 274 -17.68 -2.41 19.65
CA ASP A 274 -16.93 -3.30 20.52
C ASP A 274 -17.49 -4.73 20.44
N ALA A 275 -18.81 -4.89 20.47
CA ALA A 275 -19.44 -6.21 20.31
C ALA A 275 -19.18 -6.80 18.91
N THR A 276 -19.17 -5.96 17.88
CA THR A 276 -18.89 -6.41 16.51
C THR A 276 -17.43 -6.85 16.35
N LEU A 277 -16.48 -6.11 16.92
CA LEU A 277 -15.06 -6.49 16.90
C LEU A 277 -14.82 -7.77 17.69
N ALA A 278 -15.45 -7.94 18.86
CA ALA A 278 -15.35 -9.18 19.64
C ALA A 278 -15.88 -10.41 18.86
N ASP A 279 -17.01 -10.29 18.17
CA ASP A 279 -17.54 -11.36 17.31
C ASP A 279 -16.59 -11.67 16.13
N LEU A 280 -15.96 -10.64 15.54
CA LEU A 280 -14.96 -10.82 14.48
C LEU A 280 -13.71 -11.53 15.00
N ASP A 281 -13.22 -11.18 16.19
CA ASP A 281 -12.06 -11.83 16.81
C ASP A 281 -12.32 -13.33 17.07
N GLU A 282 -13.50 -13.68 17.59
CA GLU A 282 -13.90 -15.08 17.79
C GLU A 282 -13.94 -15.85 16.48
N LYS A 283 -14.56 -15.28 15.44
CA LYS A 283 -14.63 -15.89 14.10
C LYS A 283 -13.26 -16.06 13.48
N TRP A 284 -12.41 -15.05 13.60
CA TRP A 284 -11.06 -15.06 13.07
C TRP A 284 -10.22 -16.16 13.73
N ALA A 285 -10.26 -16.26 15.06
CA ALA A 285 -9.58 -17.30 15.81
C ALA A 285 -10.07 -18.71 15.43
N ALA A 286 -11.38 -18.90 15.29
CA ALA A 286 -11.97 -20.17 14.87
C ALA A 286 -11.54 -20.56 13.44
N ALA A 287 -11.53 -19.59 12.51
CA ALA A 287 -11.10 -19.81 11.13
C ALA A 287 -9.62 -20.21 11.04
N ARG A 288 -8.73 -19.51 11.75
CA ARG A 288 -7.31 -19.88 11.84
C ARG A 288 -7.11 -21.31 12.31
N ALA A 289 -7.78 -21.68 13.41
CA ALA A 289 -7.69 -23.03 13.97
C ALA A 289 -8.21 -24.10 12.98
N LYS A 290 -9.31 -23.81 12.27
CA LYS A 290 -9.88 -24.72 11.27
C LYS A 290 -8.97 -24.91 10.04
N LEU A 291 -8.32 -23.83 9.60
CA LEU A 291 -7.47 -23.81 8.41
C LEU A 291 -6.03 -24.23 8.68
N GLY A 292 -5.62 -24.33 9.96
CA GLY A 292 -4.25 -24.66 10.34
C GLY A 292 -3.26 -23.50 10.12
N ILE A 293 -3.75 -22.26 10.15
CA ILE A 293 -2.95 -21.04 9.98
C ILE A 293 -2.49 -20.58 11.36
N GLN A 294 -1.17 -20.46 11.52
CA GLN A 294 -0.54 -20.10 12.80
C GLN A 294 -0.64 -18.63 13.16
#